data_AF-A0A7S1DYQ7-F1
#
_entry.id   AF-A0A7S1DYQ7-F1
#
_cell.length_a   1.000
_cell.length_b   1.000
_cell.length_c   1.000
_cell.angle_alpha   90.00
_cell.angle_beta   90.00
_cell.angle_gamma   90.00
#
_symmetry.space_group_name_H-M   'P 1'
#
loop_
_entity.id
_entity.type
_entity.pdbx_description
1 polymer ?
#
loop_
_entity_poly.entity_id
_entity_poly.type
_entity_poly.pdbx_seq_one_letter_code
_entity_poly.pdbx_strand_id
1 'polypeptide(L)'
;GTYVWYPSGSFLYNTVSAAQREAAVSEELVKDIRATGLVSYRYETAQGLATKVLHVYDMELPRNWRPFNGNGEIDGFTLMKIPDMLNDMRNHPENWKPNSMIVNIDLAMRRGYITPDDPDYLELAHSLRVSEPHLDLEHYIGHMRDGR
;
A
#
# COMPACT_ATOMS: atom_id res chain seq x y z
N GLY A 1 2.74 14.96 -7.18
CA GLY A 1 1.50 14.35 -6.70
C GLY A 1 1.54 14.32 -5.19
N THR A 2 0.44 14.69 -4.55
CA THR A 2 0.21 14.35 -3.14
C THR A 2 -0.31 12.92 -3.12
N TYR A 3 0.37 12.00 -2.45
CA TYR A 3 -0.09 10.62 -2.27
C TYR A 3 -0.66 10.52 -0.86
N VAL A 4 -1.96 10.30 -0.75
CA VAL A 4 -2.61 9.87 0.49
C VAL A 4 -3.21 8.52 0.15
N TRP A 5 -2.78 7.45 0.83
CA TRP A 5 -3.43 6.17 0.64
C TRP A 5 -3.34 5.26 1.86
N TYR A 6 -4.51 4.95 2.43
CA TYR A 6 -4.90 3.67 3.01
C TYR A 6 -6.39 3.48 2.69
N PRO A 7 -6.79 2.28 2.24
CA PRO A 7 -7.09 1.20 3.18
C PRO A 7 -6.68 -0.20 2.67
N SER A 8 -6.47 -1.11 3.62
CA SER A 8 -6.34 -2.54 3.35
C SER A 8 -7.68 -3.11 2.83
N GLY A 9 -7.96 -2.93 1.54
CA GLY A 9 -9.04 -3.61 0.84
C GLY A 9 -8.52 -4.88 0.19
N SER A 10 -9.21 -6.00 0.37
CA SER A 10 -8.93 -7.22 -0.40
C SER A 10 -9.15 -7.03 -1.91
N PHE A 11 -9.93 -6.03 -2.31
CA PHE A 11 -10.33 -5.76 -3.70
C PHE A 11 -10.59 -4.26 -3.92
N LEU A 12 -10.51 -3.83 -5.19
CA LEU A 12 -10.69 -2.44 -5.63
C LEU A 12 -11.95 -1.78 -5.07
N TYR A 13 -13.07 -2.51 -5.06
CA TYR A 13 -14.34 -2.03 -4.53
C TYR A 13 -14.23 -1.56 -3.06
N ASN A 14 -13.58 -2.36 -2.21
CA ASN A 14 -13.40 -2.03 -0.79
C ASN A 14 -12.50 -0.80 -0.62
N THR A 15 -11.45 -0.70 -1.45
CA THR A 15 -10.54 0.45 -1.47
C THR A 15 -11.27 1.74 -1.83
N VAL A 16 -12.08 1.72 -2.89
CA VAL A 16 -12.87 2.88 -3.33
C VAL A 16 -13.89 3.28 -2.26
N SER A 17 -14.63 2.31 -1.72
CA SER A 17 -15.66 2.57 -0.70
C SER A 17 -15.07 3.21 0.56
N ALA A 18 -13.92 2.72 1.04
CA ALA A 18 -13.26 3.28 2.21
C ALA A 18 -12.64 4.67 1.91
N ALA A 19 -12.05 4.89 0.73
CA ALA A 19 -11.57 6.22 0.33
C ALA A 19 -12.70 7.27 0.29
N GLN A 20 -13.89 6.87 -0.18
CA GLN A 20 -15.09 7.72 -0.19
C GLN A 20 -15.62 7.97 1.23
N ARG A 21 -15.69 6.93 2.08
CA ARG A 21 -16.22 7.04 3.45
C ARG A 21 -15.31 7.80 4.41
N GLU A 22 -14.02 7.47 4.40
CA GLU A 22 -13.06 7.94 5.41
C GLU A 22 -12.48 9.31 5.02
N ALA A 23 -12.17 9.52 3.74
CA ALA A 23 -11.47 10.71 3.25
C ALA A 23 -12.30 11.58 2.29
N ALA A 24 -13.58 11.25 2.09
CA ALA A 24 -14.51 11.96 1.24
C ALA A 24 -14.01 12.18 -0.20
N VAL A 25 -13.29 11.19 -0.74
CA VAL A 25 -12.85 11.19 -2.13
C VAL A 25 -14.07 11.11 -3.05
N SER A 26 -14.13 11.95 -4.09
CA SER A 26 -15.27 11.96 -5.03
C SER A 26 -15.21 10.79 -6.02
N GLU A 27 -16.35 10.46 -6.63
CA GLU A 27 -16.41 9.48 -7.72
C GLU A 27 -15.50 9.83 -8.90
N GLU A 28 -15.27 11.12 -9.15
CA GLU A 28 -14.39 11.56 -10.22
C GLU A 28 -12.92 11.23 -9.94
N LEU A 29 -12.47 11.41 -8.69
CA LEU A 29 -11.09 11.15 -8.30
C LEU A 29 -10.76 9.65 -8.24
N VAL A 30 -11.71 8.81 -7.82
CA VAL A 30 -11.49 7.36 -7.75
C VAL A 30 -11.43 6.69 -9.13
N LYS A 31 -11.79 7.38 -10.23
CA LYS A 31 -11.68 6.82 -11.59
C LYS A 31 -10.23 6.53 -12.00
N ASP A 32 -9.28 7.29 -11.45
CA ASP A 32 -7.86 7.18 -11.78
C ASP A 32 -7.09 6.29 -10.80
N ILE A 33 -7.77 5.59 -9.90
CA ILE A 33 -7.13 4.65 -8.98
C ILE A 33 -6.55 3.47 -9.76
N ARG A 34 -5.30 3.08 -9.45
CA ARG A 34 -4.59 2.02 -10.16
C ARG A 34 -4.02 1.01 -9.16
N ALA A 35 -4.22 -0.27 -9.43
CA ALA A 35 -3.50 -1.31 -8.71
C ALA A 35 -2.00 -1.23 -9.04
N THR A 36 -1.15 -1.22 -8.01
CA THR A 36 0.31 -1.09 -8.15
C THR A 36 1.08 -2.28 -7.63
N GLY A 37 0.40 -3.23 -6.98
CA GLY A 37 0.97 -4.53 -6.62
C GLY A 37 0.37 -5.11 -5.36
N LEU A 38 1.16 -5.97 -4.73
CA LEU A 38 0.86 -6.60 -3.46
C LEU A 38 2.01 -6.34 -2.48
N VAL A 39 1.67 -6.20 -1.21
CA VAL A 39 2.63 -6.34 -0.12
C VAL A 39 2.11 -7.38 0.87
N SER A 40 3.01 -8.09 1.53
CA SER A 40 2.65 -9.05 2.56
C SER A 40 3.61 -9.01 3.73
N TYR A 41 3.09 -9.38 4.90
CA TYR A 41 3.86 -9.45 6.14
C TYR A 41 3.30 -10.55 7.05
N ARG A 42 4.16 -11.06 7.92
CA ARG A 42 3.78 -12.05 8.93
C ARG A 42 3.50 -11.37 10.27
N TYR A 43 2.55 -11.91 11.02
CA TYR A 43 2.20 -11.44 12.34
C TYR A 43 1.74 -12.59 13.22
N GLU A 44 2.00 -12.48 14.51
CA GLU A 44 1.58 -13.49 15.48
C GLU A 44 0.08 -13.36 15.81
N THR A 45 -0.54 -14.52 16.00
CA THR A 45 -1.93 -14.67 16.44
C THR A 45 -1.97 -15.69 17.58
N ALA A 46 -3.10 -15.78 18.28
CA ALA A 46 -3.30 -16.81 19.31
C ALA A 46 -3.17 -18.25 18.74
N GLN A 47 -3.32 -18.42 17.43
CA GLN A 47 -3.25 -19.70 16.72
C GLN A 47 -1.88 -19.94 16.05
N GLY A 48 -0.91 -19.04 16.25
CA GLY A 48 0.42 -19.11 15.64
C GLY A 48 0.68 -17.98 14.63
N LEU A 49 1.61 -18.21 13.71
CA LEU A 49 2.05 -17.20 12.74
C LEU A 49 1.09 -17.14 11.54
N ALA A 50 0.49 -15.98 11.31
CA ALA A 50 -0.36 -15.69 10.16
C ALA A 50 0.37 -14.81 9.15
N THR A 51 -0.07 -14.86 7.89
CA THR A 51 0.39 -13.94 6.84
C THR A 51 -0.76 -13.07 6.39
N LYS A 52 -0.54 -11.76 6.31
CA LYS A 52 -1.49 -10.83 5.71
C LYS A 52 -0.97 -10.38 4.36
N VAL A 53 -1.83 -10.38 3.35
CA VAL A 53 -1.57 -9.83 2.02
C VAL A 53 -2.46 -8.59 1.82
N LEU A 54 -1.87 -7.51 1.32
CA LEU A 54 -2.54 -6.25 1.01
C LEU A 54 -2.42 -5.97 -0.48
N HIS A 55 -3.54 -5.64 -1.11
CA HIS A 55 -3.53 -5.07 -2.46
C HIS A 55 -3.23 -3.59 -2.37
N VAL A 56 -2.23 -3.13 -3.13
CA VAL A 56 -1.80 -1.73 -3.11
C VAL A 56 -2.40 -1.00 -4.30
N TYR A 57 -2.93 0.19 -4.04
CA TYR A 57 -3.47 1.06 -5.06
C TYR A 57 -2.87 2.46 -4.93
N ASP A 58 -2.58 3.08 -6.06
CA ASP A 58 -2.16 4.47 -6.13
C ASP A 58 -3.30 5.30 -6.72
N MET A 59 -3.45 6.53 -6.22
CA MET A 59 -4.34 7.55 -6.77
C MET A 59 -3.61 8.88 -6.77
N GLU A 60 -3.60 9.57 -7.91
CA GLU A 60 -3.05 10.91 -8.00
C GLU A 60 -4.13 11.94 -7.66
N LEU A 61 -3.80 12.88 -6.77
CA LEU A 61 -4.74 13.88 -6.29
C LEU A 61 -4.34 15.29 -6.76
N PRO A 62 -5.33 16.17 -7.03
CA PRO A 62 -5.05 17.58 -7.32
C PRO A 62 -4.26 18.24 -6.19
N ARG A 63 -3.33 19.15 -6.53
CA ARG A 63 -2.42 19.78 -5.55
C ARG A 63 -3.15 20.55 -4.44
N ASN A 64 -4.30 21.12 -4.76
CA ASN A 64 -5.17 21.86 -3.85
C ASN A 64 -6.24 20.99 -3.17
N TRP A 65 -6.35 19.70 -3.53
CA TRP A 65 -7.28 18.80 -2.89
C TRP A 65 -6.88 18.54 -1.44
N ARG A 66 -7.87 18.44 -0.55
CA ARG A 66 -7.68 18.13 0.87
C ARG A 66 -8.71 17.08 1.30
N PRO A 67 -8.28 16.00 1.96
CA PRO A 67 -9.22 15.04 2.54
C PRO A 67 -9.97 15.71 3.69
N PHE A 68 -11.19 15.23 3.95
CA PHE A 68 -11.90 15.52 5.18
C PHE A 68 -12.59 14.25 5.69
N ASN A 69 -12.84 14.21 6.99
CA ASN A 69 -13.45 13.06 7.63
C ASN A 69 -14.91 12.92 7.16
N GLY A 70 -15.18 11.91 6.33
CA GLY A 70 -16.49 11.72 5.70
C GLY A 70 -17.54 11.07 6.59
N ASN A 71 -17.12 10.24 7.55
CA ASN A 71 -18.03 9.40 8.36
C ASN A 71 -17.79 9.48 9.88
N GLY A 72 -16.82 10.27 10.33
CA GLY A 72 -16.47 10.41 11.75
C GLY A 72 -15.37 9.45 12.23
N GLU A 73 -14.90 8.50 11.42
CA GLU A 73 -13.97 7.45 11.88
C GLU A 73 -12.49 7.91 11.92
N ILE A 74 -12.16 9.05 11.32
CA ILE A 74 -10.78 9.56 11.20
C ILE A 74 -10.54 10.82 12.06
N ASP A 75 -9.60 10.75 13.01
CA ASP A 75 -9.27 11.89 13.87
C ASP A 75 -8.71 13.09 13.10
N GLY A 76 -7.96 12.85 12.03
CA GLY A 76 -7.41 13.91 11.17
C GLY A 76 -6.53 13.39 10.04
N PHE A 77 -6.10 14.32 9.18
CA PHE A 77 -5.21 14.06 8.07
C PHE A 77 -3.97 14.95 8.12
N THR A 78 -2.81 14.34 7.90
CA THR A 78 -1.53 15.05 7.80
C THR A 78 -0.95 14.86 6.41
N LEU A 79 -0.64 15.97 5.73
CA LEU A 79 0.10 15.94 4.48
C LEU A 79 1.59 15.90 4.76
N MET A 80 2.28 14.86 4.30
CA MET A 80 3.71 14.66 4.50
C MET A 80 4.45 14.45 3.17
N LYS A 81 5.73 14.84 3.12
CA LYS A 81 6.62 14.41 2.05
C LYS A 81 7.15 13.01 2.36
N ILE A 82 7.47 12.23 1.33
CA ILE A 82 7.98 10.86 1.50
C ILE A 82 9.23 10.80 2.40
N PRO A 83 10.24 11.71 2.29
CA PRO A 83 11.37 11.70 3.22
C PRO A 83 10.97 11.92 4.68
N ASP A 84 10.02 12.84 4.94
CA ASP A 84 9.54 13.14 6.29
C ASP A 84 8.80 11.92 6.88
N MET A 85 7.97 11.26 6.05
CA MET A 85 7.29 10.01 6.40
C MET A 85 8.27 8.89 6.76
N LEU A 86 9.32 8.68 5.96
CA LEU A 86 10.34 7.67 6.24
C LEU A 86 11.11 7.97 7.52
N ASN A 87 11.42 9.25 7.75
CA ASN A 87 12.08 9.69 8.97
C ASN A 87 11.16 9.47 10.20
N ASP A 88 9.87 9.78 10.10
CA ASP A 88 8.91 9.57 11.18
C ASP A 88 8.74 8.08 11.49
N MET A 89 8.61 7.22 10.48
CA MET A 89 8.57 5.76 10.66
C MET A 89 9.82 5.21 11.37
N ARG A 90 10.99 5.77 11.07
CA ARG A 90 12.27 5.34 11.66
C ARG A 90 12.38 5.75 13.13
N ASN A 91 11.96 6.96 13.46
CA ASN A 91 12.17 7.52 14.80
C ASN A 91 10.98 7.32 15.74
N HIS A 92 9.77 7.13 15.19
CA HIS A 92 8.51 7.00 15.91
C HIS A 92 7.63 5.87 15.34
N PRO A 93 8.13 4.63 15.23
CA PRO A 93 7.39 3.51 14.64
C PRO A 93 6.05 3.22 15.35
N GLU A 94 5.93 3.56 16.64
CA GLU A 94 4.70 3.43 17.43
C GLU A 94 3.53 4.27 16.92
N ASN A 95 3.81 5.35 16.17
CA ASN A 95 2.78 6.18 15.56
C ASN A 95 2.13 5.52 14.34
N TRP A 96 2.67 4.40 13.87
CA TRP A 96 2.27 3.76 12.64
C TRP A 96 1.65 2.38 12.87
N LYS A 97 0.53 2.12 12.19
CA LYS A 97 0.01 0.75 12.10
C LYS A 97 0.97 -0.08 11.24
N PRO A 98 1.27 -1.34 11.58
CA PRO A 98 2.20 -2.17 10.80
C PRO A 98 1.80 -2.33 9.33
N ASN A 99 0.51 -2.53 9.08
CA ASN A 99 -0.01 -2.58 7.71
C ASN A 99 0.18 -1.24 6.99
N SER A 100 0.20 -0.12 7.73
CA SER A 100 0.45 1.26 7.26
C SER A 100 1.89 1.49 6.77
N MET A 101 2.84 0.93 7.50
CA MET A 101 4.25 1.13 7.19
C MET A 101 4.63 0.42 5.89
N ILE A 102 4.23 -0.82 5.72
CA ILE A 102 4.72 -1.64 4.60
C ILE A 102 4.25 -1.16 3.22
N VAL A 103 3.05 -0.57 3.09
CA VAL A 103 2.63 -0.01 1.79
C VAL A 103 3.37 1.30 1.49
N ASN A 104 3.64 2.10 2.52
CA ASN A 104 4.38 3.33 2.38
C ASN A 104 5.87 3.09 2.07
N ILE A 105 6.46 2.02 2.61
CA ILE A 105 7.80 1.54 2.21
C ILE A 105 7.77 1.09 0.74
N ASP A 106 6.78 0.29 0.32
CA ASP A 106 6.60 -0.10 -1.09
C ASP A 106 6.46 1.12 -2.01
N LEU A 107 5.67 2.13 -1.62
CA LEU A 107 5.56 3.40 -2.35
C LEU A 107 6.92 4.10 -2.45
N ALA A 108 7.66 4.20 -1.34
CA ALA A 108 8.96 4.86 -1.32
C ALA A 108 9.98 4.15 -2.23
N MET A 109 9.98 2.81 -2.26
CA MET A 109 10.79 2.02 -3.18
C MET A 109 10.37 2.26 -4.64
N ARG A 110 9.07 2.14 -4.97
CA ARG A 110 8.54 2.36 -6.33
C ARG A 110 8.78 3.78 -6.85
N ARG A 111 8.88 4.76 -5.96
CA ARG A 111 9.13 6.17 -6.28
C ARG A 111 10.61 6.57 -6.21
N GLY A 112 11.51 5.64 -5.88
CA GLY A 112 12.96 5.87 -5.87
C GLY A 112 13.49 6.66 -4.68
N TYR A 113 12.74 6.71 -3.57
CA TYR A 113 13.22 7.28 -2.30
C TYR A 113 14.01 6.28 -1.46
N ILE A 114 13.73 4.99 -1.62
CA ILE A 114 14.59 3.90 -1.18
C ILE A 114 15.09 3.24 -2.47
N THR A 115 16.40 3.23 -2.67
CA THR A 115 17.02 2.83 -3.94
C THR A 115 17.83 1.55 -3.77
N PRO A 116 18.16 0.82 -4.86
CA PRO A 116 19.02 -0.36 -4.78
C PRO A 116 20.42 -0.13 -4.19
N ASP A 117 20.86 1.13 -4.09
CA ASP A 117 22.12 1.49 -3.42
C ASP A 117 22.02 1.49 -1.89
N ASP A 118 20.79 1.41 -1.34
CA ASP A 118 20.56 1.23 0.10
C ASP A 118 20.93 -0.21 0.50
N PRO A 119 21.81 -0.42 1.51
CA PRO A 119 22.25 -1.75 1.92
C PRO A 119 21.09 -2.68 2.32
N ASP A 120 19.98 -2.13 2.81
CA ASP A 120 18.83 -2.89 3.28
C ASP A 120 17.78 -3.10 2.16
N TYR A 121 18.00 -2.55 0.95
CA TYR A 121 17.01 -2.58 -0.14
C TYR A 121 16.56 -4.00 -0.48
N LEU A 122 17.51 -4.92 -0.63
CA LEU A 122 17.23 -6.30 -1.02
C LEU A 122 16.40 -7.02 0.06
N GLU A 123 16.79 -6.86 1.32
CA GLU A 123 16.05 -7.42 2.45
C GLU A 123 14.62 -6.87 2.52
N LEU A 124 14.47 -5.55 2.38
CA LEU A 124 13.15 -4.90 2.33
C LEU A 124 12.31 -5.42 1.17
N ALA A 125 12.88 -5.49 -0.05
CA ALA A 125 12.17 -5.95 -1.24
C ALA A 125 11.62 -7.38 -1.06
N HIS A 126 12.42 -8.28 -0.48
CA HIS A 126 11.99 -9.65 -0.19
C HIS A 126 10.98 -9.70 0.96
N SER A 127 11.21 -8.94 2.03
CA SER A 127 10.36 -8.95 3.22
C SER A 127 8.96 -8.39 2.97
N LEU A 128 8.77 -7.59 1.92
CA LEU A 128 7.45 -7.13 1.49
C LEU A 128 6.66 -8.19 0.70
N ARG A 129 7.21 -9.38 0.46
CA ARG A 129 6.67 -10.40 -0.45
C ARG A 129 6.68 -11.82 0.15
N VAL A 130 6.43 -11.94 1.45
CA VAL A 130 6.53 -13.19 2.24
C VAL A 130 5.46 -14.26 1.93
N SER A 131 4.56 -14.02 0.98
CA SER A 131 3.62 -15.04 0.50
C SER A 131 4.30 -15.89 -0.56
N GLU A 132 4.29 -17.21 -0.43
CA GLU A 132 4.73 -18.09 -1.52
C GLU A 132 3.65 -18.18 -2.61
N PRO A 133 3.98 -17.75 -3.83
CA PRO A 133 3.59 -18.51 -4.99
C PRO A 133 4.84 -19.18 -5.56
N HIS A 134 4.82 -20.51 -5.61
CA HIS A 134 5.56 -21.22 -6.65
C HIS A 134 5.01 -20.71 -8.00
N LEU A 135 5.74 -19.79 -8.63
CA LEU A 135 5.45 -19.37 -9.98
C LEU A 135 6.01 -20.41 -10.94
N ASP A 136 5.16 -21.34 -11.37
CA ASP A 136 5.46 -22.18 -12.53
C ASP A 136 5.31 -21.34 -13.79
N LEU A 137 6.44 -20.80 -14.27
CA LEU A 137 6.46 -19.97 -15.46
C LEU A 137 6.00 -20.74 -16.71
N GLU A 138 6.27 -22.04 -16.79
CA GLU A 138 5.85 -22.86 -17.94
C GLU A 138 4.33 -23.03 -17.94
N HIS A 139 3.74 -23.30 -16.77
CA HIS A 139 2.29 -23.37 -16.61
C HIS A 139 1.60 -22.03 -16.92
N TYR A 140 2.14 -20.92 -16.41
CA TYR A 140 1.57 -19.59 -16.63
C TYR A 140 1.65 -19.17 -18.11
N ILE A 141 2.78 -19.40 -18.77
CA ILE A 141 2.95 -19.11 -20.20
C ILE A 141 2.04 -20.01 -21.05
N GLY A 142 1.80 -21.25 -20.61
CA GLY A 142 0.83 -22.16 -21.24
C GLY A 142 -0.58 -21.57 -21.32
N HIS A 143 -1.13 -21.09 -20.19
CA HIS A 143 -2.47 -20.46 -20.17
C HIS A 143 -2.57 -19.22 -21.05
N MET A 144 -1.53 -18.37 -21.03
CA MET A 144 -1.48 -17.16 -21.85
C MET A 144 -1.50 -17.46 -23.36
N ARG A 145 -0.91 -18.59 -23.78
CA ARG A 145 -0.94 -19.05 -25.19
C ARG A 145 -2.28 -19.67 -25.57
N ASP A 146 -2.95 -20.30 -24.63
CA ASP A 146 -4.24 -20.97 -24.81
C ASP A 146 -5.44 -19.99 -24.73
N GLY A 147 -5.20 -18.71 -24.43
CA GLY A 147 -6.22 -17.66 -24.40
C GLY A 147 -7.23 -17.78 -23.25
N ARG A 148 -6.83 -18.41 -22.14
CA ARG A 148 -7.64 -18.50 -20.90
C ARG A 148 -7.17 -17.53 -19.84
#